data_AF-A0A661HYH6-F1
#
_entry.id   AF-A0A661HYH6-F1
#
_cell.length_a   1.000
_cell.length_b   1.000
_cell.length_c   1.000
_cell.angle_alpha   90.00
_cell.angle_beta   90.00
_cell.angle_gamma   90.00
#
_symmetry.space_group_name_H-M   'P 1'
#
loop_
_entity.id
_entity.type
_entity.pdbx_description
1 polymer ?
#
loop_
_entity_poly.entity_id
_entity_poly.type
_entity_poly.pdbx_seq_one_letter_code
_entity_poly.pdbx_strand_id
1 'polypeptide(L)'
;MLTIKATLPTRNLPIRRVLAKLFQSFVYHTLDDKEHRGYKHQNGKVFKSMNFKINYIDNDILIKYVAIDKENEKTLATKILLEGLKLGEIHITQTEVSLQNRQEENRTKIKVGGFISAAIKDGTSSKKIYLEPKSHKFQEILYNNTIQKYEALFSKPYSGTLKITLINQKPRERLFHYSKGVMKAWYGVYEIEADSDMLEMILDSGMGANCMKGLGFVEMMS
;
A
#
# COMPACT_ATOMS: atom_id res chain seq x y z
N MET A 1 0.85 -8.56 -9.95
CA MET A 1 1.19 -7.15 -9.67
C MET A 1 1.15 -6.35 -10.95
N LEU A 2 0.37 -5.27 -10.95
CA LEU A 2 0.33 -4.29 -12.03
C LEU A 2 1.43 -3.24 -11.86
N THR A 3 2.21 -3.02 -12.90
CA THR A 3 3.15 -1.90 -13.00
C THR A 3 2.70 -0.98 -14.13
N ILE A 4 2.62 0.32 -13.84
CA ILE A 4 2.25 1.35 -14.80
C ILE A 4 3.40 2.35 -14.86
N LYS A 5 3.92 2.59 -16.06
CA LYS A 5 4.86 3.69 -16.32
C LYS A 5 4.10 4.74 -17.12
N ALA A 6 4.16 5.98 -16.69
CA ALA A 6 3.53 7.09 -17.39
C ALA A 6 4.52 8.25 -17.51
N THR A 7 4.55 8.89 -18.67
CA THR A 7 5.41 10.04 -18.95
C THR A 7 4.58 11.30 -19.06
N LEU A 8 5.03 12.37 -18.42
CA LEU A 8 4.44 13.71 -18.52
C LEU A 8 5.17 14.52 -19.61
N PRO A 9 4.49 15.47 -20.27
CA PRO A 9 5.16 16.39 -21.20
C PRO A 9 6.12 17.34 -20.48
N THR A 10 5.86 17.63 -19.20
CA THR A 10 6.58 18.63 -18.41
C THR A 10 7.42 17.98 -17.33
N ARG A 11 8.71 18.28 -17.32
CA ARG A 11 9.64 17.89 -16.24
C ARG A 11 9.35 18.63 -14.94
N ASN A 12 9.44 17.93 -13.82
CA ASN A 12 9.35 18.46 -12.46
C ASN A 12 8.06 19.22 -12.16
N LEU A 13 6.95 18.82 -12.78
CA LEU A 13 5.62 19.35 -12.48
C LEU A 13 5.31 19.17 -10.97
N PRO A 14 4.82 20.19 -10.24
CA PRO A 14 4.69 20.17 -8.78
C PRO A 14 3.48 19.36 -8.26
N ILE A 15 3.20 18.21 -8.86
CA ILE A 15 2.05 17.33 -8.59
C ILE A 15 2.31 16.27 -7.52
N ARG A 16 3.54 16.16 -7.01
CA ARG A 16 3.96 15.07 -6.10
C ARG A 16 3.04 14.88 -4.89
N ARG A 17 2.48 15.99 -4.38
CA ARG A 17 1.61 15.99 -3.20
C ARG A 17 0.19 15.48 -3.46
N VAL A 18 -0.25 15.48 -4.72
CA VAL A 18 -1.62 15.10 -5.11
C VAL A 18 -1.68 13.74 -5.81
N LEU A 19 -0.57 13.24 -6.36
CA LEU A 19 -0.51 11.99 -7.12
C LEU A 19 -1.16 10.79 -6.43
N ALA A 20 -0.88 10.57 -5.15
CA ALA A 20 -1.47 9.44 -4.41
C ALA A 20 -2.99 9.52 -4.31
N LYS A 21 -3.54 10.74 -4.13
CA LYS A 21 -5.00 10.95 -4.11
C LYS A 21 -5.60 10.75 -5.49
N LEU A 22 -4.95 11.28 -6.53
CA LEU A 22 -5.43 11.15 -7.91
C LEU A 22 -5.45 9.69 -8.37
N PHE A 23 -4.39 8.93 -8.07
CA PHE A 23 -4.38 7.51 -8.40
C PHE A 23 -5.37 6.69 -7.56
N GLN A 24 -5.52 6.97 -6.27
CA GLN A 24 -6.59 6.35 -5.47
C GLN A 24 -7.96 6.60 -6.11
N SER A 25 -8.22 7.84 -6.52
CA SER A 25 -9.48 8.21 -7.16
C SER A 25 -9.69 7.46 -8.47
N PHE A 26 -8.66 7.33 -9.31
CA PHE A 26 -8.71 6.51 -10.53
C PHE A 26 -9.12 5.06 -10.23
N VAL A 27 -8.48 4.45 -9.24
CA VAL A 27 -8.81 3.07 -8.83
C VAL A 27 -10.25 2.94 -8.36
N TYR A 28 -10.73 3.87 -7.52
CA TYR A 28 -12.10 3.80 -6.97
C TYR A 28 -13.20 4.10 -7.97
N HIS A 29 -12.92 4.83 -9.06
CA HIS A 29 -13.88 5.00 -10.15
C HIS A 29 -13.87 3.82 -11.14
N THR A 30 -12.87 2.94 -11.06
CA THR A 30 -12.72 1.82 -12.00
C THR A 30 -13.20 0.50 -11.39
N LEU A 31 -12.97 0.30 -10.10
CA LEU A 31 -13.32 -0.95 -9.39
C LEU A 31 -14.64 -0.84 -8.65
N ASP A 32 -15.17 -1.98 -8.22
CA ASP A 32 -16.41 -2.08 -7.44
C ASP A 32 -16.37 -1.26 -6.14
N ASP A 33 -17.49 -0.65 -5.78
CA ASP A 33 -17.65 0.15 -4.56
C ASP A 33 -17.24 -0.59 -3.28
N LYS A 34 -17.34 -1.93 -3.23
CA LYS A 34 -16.85 -2.73 -2.10
C LYS A 34 -15.37 -2.50 -1.83
N GLU A 35 -14.56 -2.30 -2.85
CA GLU A 35 -13.12 -2.04 -2.75
C GLU A 35 -12.86 -0.64 -2.16
N HIS A 36 -13.70 0.33 -2.54
CA HIS A 36 -13.70 1.67 -1.96
C HIS A 36 -14.24 1.71 -0.53
N ARG A 37 -15.25 0.93 -0.17
CA ARG A 37 -15.71 0.82 1.23
C ARG A 37 -14.67 0.10 2.08
N GLY A 38 -14.06 -0.97 1.56
CA GLY A 38 -13.13 -1.83 2.30
C GLY A 38 -13.85 -2.80 3.22
N TYR A 39 -13.05 -3.54 3.99
CA TYR A 39 -13.47 -4.70 4.76
C TYR A 39 -13.41 -4.39 6.24
N LYS A 40 -14.54 -4.53 6.93
CA LYS A 40 -14.70 -4.10 8.31
C LYS A 40 -14.37 -5.25 9.26
N HIS A 41 -13.39 -5.03 10.12
CA HIS A 41 -13.10 -5.91 11.25
C HIS A 41 -14.12 -5.69 12.39
N GLN A 42 -14.30 -6.69 13.26
CA GLN A 42 -15.25 -6.64 14.38
C GLN A 42 -15.05 -5.44 15.32
N ASN A 43 -13.80 -5.01 15.52
CA ASN A 43 -13.46 -3.82 16.31
C ASN A 43 -13.73 -2.47 15.60
N GLY A 44 -14.37 -2.50 14.42
CA GLY A 44 -14.75 -1.31 13.65
C GLY A 44 -13.68 -0.75 12.72
N LYS A 45 -12.44 -1.27 12.73
CA LYS A 45 -11.42 -0.87 11.76
C LYS A 45 -11.80 -1.35 10.36
N VAL A 46 -11.41 -0.56 9.35
CA VAL A 46 -11.65 -0.86 7.94
C VAL A 46 -10.31 -1.06 7.24
N PHE A 47 -10.17 -2.18 6.55
CA PHE A 47 -8.97 -2.56 5.82
C PHE A 47 -9.20 -2.58 4.31
N LYS A 48 -8.12 -2.47 3.55
CA LYS A 48 -8.12 -2.55 2.09
C LYS A 48 -7.48 -3.86 1.66
N SER A 49 -8.08 -4.49 0.66
CA SER A 49 -7.68 -5.69 -0.09
C SER A 49 -6.62 -5.40 -1.16
N MET A 50 -6.17 -4.15 -1.26
CA MET A 50 -5.29 -3.65 -2.32
C MET A 50 -4.39 -2.55 -1.78
N ASN A 51 -3.28 -2.33 -2.46
CA ASN A 51 -2.39 -1.21 -2.17
C ASN A 51 -1.61 -0.76 -3.40
N PHE A 52 -0.98 0.41 -3.30
CA PHE A 52 -0.08 0.91 -4.33
C PHE A 52 1.08 1.72 -3.76
N LYS A 53 2.12 1.89 -4.58
CA LYS A 53 3.14 2.91 -4.41
C LYS A 53 3.32 3.72 -5.69
N ILE A 54 3.76 4.97 -5.54
CA ILE A 54 4.05 5.88 -6.64
C ILE A 54 5.45 6.44 -6.45
N ASN A 55 6.28 6.30 -7.48
CA ASN A 55 7.52 7.03 -7.64
C ASN A 55 7.33 8.05 -8.75
N TYR A 56 7.79 9.27 -8.51
CA TYR A 56 7.74 10.37 -9.48
C TYR A 56 9.10 11.06 -9.47
N ILE A 57 9.78 11.04 -10.61
CA ILE A 57 11.13 11.56 -10.84
C ILE A 57 11.10 12.26 -12.19
N ASP A 58 11.55 13.51 -12.25
CA ASP A 58 11.53 14.35 -13.46
C ASP A 58 10.13 14.44 -14.10
N ASN A 59 9.90 13.73 -15.20
CA ASN A 59 8.60 13.64 -15.86
C ASN A 59 8.01 12.21 -15.84
N ASP A 60 8.66 11.27 -15.17
CA ASP A 60 8.26 9.86 -15.16
C ASP A 60 7.54 9.50 -13.87
N ILE A 61 6.36 8.91 -14.02
CA ILE A 61 5.55 8.33 -12.95
C ILE A 61 5.62 6.81 -13.08
N LEU A 62 6.14 6.15 -12.04
CA LEU A 62 6.08 4.70 -11.88
C LEU A 62 5.10 4.35 -10.76
N ILE A 63 4.03 3.66 -11.11
CA ILE A 63 3.03 3.16 -10.18
C ILE A 63 3.14 1.64 -10.12
N LYS A 64 3.17 1.08 -8.91
CA LYS A 64 2.94 -0.36 -8.70
C LYS A 64 1.67 -0.52 -7.90
N TYR A 65 0.77 -1.35 -8.40
CA TYR A 65 -0.53 -1.66 -7.80
C TYR A 65 -0.63 -3.17 -7.57
N VAL A 66 -1.16 -3.52 -6.40
CA VAL A 66 -1.39 -4.90 -5.99
C VAL A 66 -2.79 -5.02 -5.42
N ALA A 67 -3.41 -6.18 -5.64
CA ALA A 67 -4.69 -6.54 -5.05
C ALA A 67 -4.72 -8.03 -4.72
N ILE A 68 -5.48 -8.41 -3.70
CA ILE A 68 -5.78 -9.81 -3.39
C ILE A 68 -6.51 -10.43 -4.57
N ASP A 69 -7.60 -9.80 -5.02
CA ASP A 69 -8.27 -10.19 -6.25
C ASP A 69 -7.46 -9.75 -7.47
N LYS A 70 -6.88 -10.71 -8.20
CA LYS A 70 -6.04 -10.45 -9.38
C LYS A 70 -6.83 -9.92 -10.56
N GLU A 71 -8.14 -10.15 -10.61
CA GLU A 71 -8.99 -9.57 -11.64
C GLU A 71 -9.05 -8.04 -11.51
N ASN A 72 -8.90 -7.49 -10.30
CA ASN A 72 -8.80 -6.03 -10.12
C ASN A 72 -7.52 -5.46 -10.77
N GLU A 73 -6.40 -6.19 -10.74
CA GLU A 73 -5.18 -5.77 -11.43
C GLU A 73 -5.37 -5.76 -12.95
N LYS A 74 -6.02 -6.81 -13.50
CA LYS A 74 -6.35 -6.91 -14.93
C LYS A 74 -7.34 -5.84 -15.35
N THR A 75 -8.36 -5.58 -14.55
CA THR A 75 -9.41 -4.57 -14.82
C THR A 75 -8.79 -3.18 -14.93
N LEU A 76 -7.90 -2.80 -14.01
CA LEU A 76 -7.17 -1.54 -14.10
C LEU A 76 -6.26 -1.49 -15.33
N ALA A 77 -5.54 -2.57 -15.63
CA ALA A 77 -4.68 -2.62 -16.82
C ALA A 77 -5.48 -2.43 -18.12
N THR A 78 -6.60 -3.13 -18.26
CA THR A 78 -7.51 -3.00 -19.41
C THR A 78 -8.09 -1.59 -19.51
N LYS A 79 -8.54 -1.00 -18.40
CA LYS A 79 -9.03 0.38 -18.37
C LYS A 79 -7.98 1.37 -18.88
N ILE A 80 -6.73 1.22 -18.43
CA ILE A 80 -5.62 2.07 -18.85
C ILE A 80 -5.30 1.88 -20.34
N LEU A 81 -5.32 0.65 -20.84
CA LEU A 81 -5.05 0.36 -22.26
C LEU A 81 -6.13 0.92 -23.18
N LEU A 82 -7.41 0.85 -22.78
CA LEU A 82 -8.53 1.29 -23.60
C LEU A 82 -8.76 2.80 -23.54
N GLU A 83 -8.61 3.42 -22.36
CA GLU A 83 -9.02 4.80 -22.11
C GLU A 83 -7.89 5.73 -21.67
N GLY A 84 -6.68 5.18 -21.48
CA GLY A 84 -5.54 5.87 -20.91
C GLY A 84 -5.60 5.97 -19.38
N LEU A 85 -4.45 6.27 -18.77
CA LEU A 85 -4.39 6.58 -17.34
C LEU A 85 -4.93 7.99 -17.09
N LYS A 86 -5.93 8.13 -16.21
CA LYS A 86 -6.48 9.43 -15.81
C LYS A 86 -6.04 9.78 -14.39
N LEU A 87 -5.29 10.87 -14.24
CA LEU A 87 -4.85 11.41 -12.95
C LEU A 87 -5.34 12.85 -12.79
N GLY A 88 -6.66 13.03 -12.67
CA GLY A 88 -7.28 14.36 -12.78
C GLY A 88 -6.99 14.99 -14.15
N GLU A 89 -6.65 16.27 -14.16
CA GLU A 89 -6.35 17.05 -15.38
C GLU A 89 -4.89 16.92 -15.85
N ILE A 90 -4.10 16.01 -15.27
CA ILE A 90 -2.70 15.84 -15.66
C ILE A 90 -2.65 15.20 -17.05
N HIS A 91 -2.05 15.91 -18.00
CA HIS A 91 -1.78 15.37 -19.34
C HIS A 91 -0.64 14.34 -19.30
N ILE A 92 -0.90 13.16 -19.87
CA ILE A 92 0.05 12.03 -19.95
C ILE A 92 0.31 11.76 -21.42
N THR A 93 1.59 11.78 -21.82
CA THR A 93 1.99 11.61 -23.23
C THR A 93 2.20 10.15 -23.61
N GLN A 94 2.67 9.33 -22.68
CA GLN A 94 2.92 7.91 -22.90
C GLN A 94 2.54 7.13 -21.66
N THR A 95 1.90 5.97 -21.85
CA THR A 95 1.61 5.01 -20.77
C THR A 95 2.00 3.60 -21.21
N GLU A 96 2.69 2.89 -20.35
CA GLU A 96 2.99 1.46 -20.49
C GLU A 96 2.41 0.74 -19.27
N VAL A 97 1.81 -0.43 -19.51
CA VAL A 97 1.34 -1.32 -18.46
C VAL A 97 2.00 -2.67 -18.57
N SER A 98 2.35 -3.26 -17.43
CA SER A 98 2.80 -4.65 -17.37
C SER A 98 2.17 -5.36 -16.17
N LEU A 99 1.81 -6.62 -16.38
CA LEU A 99 1.31 -7.51 -15.34
C LEU A 99 2.35 -8.58 -15.08
N GLN A 100 2.84 -8.63 -13.84
CA GLN A 100 3.71 -9.70 -13.39
C GLN A 100 2.90 -10.68 -12.55
N ASN A 101 2.86 -11.95 -12.98
CA ASN A 101 2.32 -13.00 -12.15
C ASN A 101 3.30 -13.27 -11.00
N ARG A 102 2.84 -13.12 -9.76
CA ARG A 102 3.61 -13.49 -8.58
C ARG A 102 3.14 -14.89 -8.22
N GLN A 103 3.74 -15.91 -8.82
CA GLN A 103 3.36 -17.30 -8.53
C GLN A 103 3.55 -17.61 -7.04
N GLU A 104 2.61 -18.42 -6.56
CA GLU A 104 2.55 -19.02 -5.24
C GLU A 104 3.67 -20.04 -5.12
N GLU A 105 4.74 -19.64 -4.46
CA GLU A 105 5.63 -20.60 -3.82
C GLU A 105 5.07 -20.78 -2.41
N ASN A 106 5.05 -22.03 -1.90
CA ASN A 106 4.76 -22.31 -0.49
C ASN A 106 5.85 -21.69 0.38
N ARG A 107 5.76 -20.38 0.58
CA ARG A 107 6.70 -19.60 1.39
C ARG A 107 6.21 -19.64 2.81
N THR A 108 7.12 -19.97 3.70
CA THR A 108 6.92 -19.84 5.14
C THR A 108 7.62 -18.59 5.69
N LYS A 109 8.40 -17.91 4.84
CA LYS A 109 9.24 -16.77 5.21
C LYS A 109 9.49 -15.83 4.03
N ILE A 110 9.40 -14.53 4.26
CA ILE A 110 9.75 -13.48 3.29
C ILE A 110 10.54 -12.35 3.94
N LYS A 111 11.36 -11.66 3.14
CA LYS A 111 12.01 -10.42 3.51
C LYS A 111 11.46 -9.30 2.63
N VAL A 112 10.87 -8.27 3.24
CA VAL A 112 10.18 -7.20 2.53
C VAL A 112 10.59 -5.81 2.99
N GLY A 113 10.58 -4.84 2.08
CA GLY A 113 10.91 -3.45 2.34
C GLY A 113 9.77 -2.51 1.95
N GLY A 114 9.49 -1.50 2.79
CA GLY A 114 8.44 -0.52 2.48
C GLY A 114 8.31 0.61 3.50
N PHE A 115 7.56 1.65 3.13
CA PHE A 115 7.19 2.74 4.05
C PHE A 115 5.93 2.36 4.81
N ILE A 116 6.07 1.98 6.08
CA ILE A 116 4.97 1.54 6.93
C ILE A 116 4.66 2.60 7.97
N SER A 117 3.37 2.86 8.18
CA SER A 117 2.90 3.87 9.13
C SER A 117 2.12 3.21 10.26
N ALA A 118 2.46 3.57 11.49
CA ALA A 118 1.66 3.33 12.67
C ALA A 118 1.61 4.63 13.48
N ALA A 119 0.48 4.90 14.13
CA ALA A 119 0.32 6.10 14.93
C ALA A 119 -0.60 5.86 16.12
N ILE A 120 -0.36 6.61 17.18
CA ILE A 120 -1.23 6.71 18.35
C ILE A 120 -1.88 8.09 18.41
N LYS A 121 -2.97 8.20 19.15
CA LYS A 121 -3.54 9.49 19.49
C LYS A 121 -2.67 10.13 20.58
N ASP A 122 -2.53 11.44 20.51
CA ASP A 122 -1.80 12.28 21.47
C ASP A 122 -2.48 12.34 22.87
N GLY A 123 -3.68 11.76 23.01
CA GLY A 123 -4.45 11.70 24.26
C GLY A 123 -5.12 13.02 24.64
N THR A 124 -4.48 14.15 24.33
CA THR A 124 -4.94 15.51 24.63
C THR A 124 -5.52 16.22 23.42
N SER A 125 -5.09 15.84 22.21
CA SER A 125 -5.54 16.44 20.95
C SER A 125 -5.97 15.39 19.93
N SER A 126 -6.63 15.82 18.86
CA SER A 126 -6.94 14.97 17.70
C SER A 126 -5.72 14.66 16.83
N LYS A 127 -4.52 15.14 17.20
CA LYS A 127 -3.28 14.90 16.45
C LYS A 127 -2.82 13.46 16.61
N LYS A 128 -2.14 12.99 15.56
CA LYS A 128 -1.53 11.66 15.50
C LYS A 128 -0.03 11.78 15.76
N ILE A 129 0.48 10.97 16.68
CA ILE A 129 1.90 10.77 16.88
C ILE A 129 2.30 9.55 16.07
N TYR A 130 3.09 9.76 15.02
CA TYR A 130 3.61 8.69 14.17
C TYR A 130 4.82 8.04 14.84
N LEU A 131 4.83 6.71 14.86
CA LEU A 131 5.83 5.92 15.56
C LEU A 131 6.91 5.38 14.61
N GLU A 132 8.13 5.28 15.11
CA GLU A 132 9.24 4.64 14.40
C GLU A 132 9.13 3.10 14.46
N PRO A 133 9.55 2.38 13.41
CA PRO A 133 9.55 0.91 13.38
C PRO A 133 10.25 0.23 14.55
N LYS A 134 11.37 0.81 15.02
CA LYS A 134 12.16 0.28 16.14
C LYS A 134 11.42 0.35 17.49
N SER A 135 10.36 1.14 17.61
CA SER A 135 9.63 1.27 18.87
C SER A 135 8.75 0.04 19.12
N HIS A 136 8.72 -0.42 20.38
CA HIS A 136 7.87 -1.54 20.79
C HIS A 136 6.41 -1.32 20.40
N LYS A 137 5.89 -0.11 20.61
CA LYS A 137 4.49 0.22 20.32
C LYS A 137 4.17 0.15 18.82
N PHE A 138 5.12 0.48 17.94
CA PHE A 138 4.94 0.30 16.50
C PHE A 138 4.81 -1.17 16.15
N GLN A 139 5.69 -2.02 16.67
CA GLN A 139 5.70 -3.46 16.37
C GLN A 139 4.40 -4.13 16.84
N GLU A 140 3.94 -3.78 18.05
CA GLU A 140 2.64 -4.22 18.59
C GLU A 140 1.46 -3.80 17.70
N ILE A 141 1.42 -2.53 17.28
CA ILE A 141 0.35 -2.02 16.41
C ILE A 141 0.40 -2.68 15.02
N LEU A 142 1.60 -2.88 14.47
CA LEU A 142 1.79 -3.51 13.17
C LEU A 142 1.29 -4.96 13.21
N TYR A 143 1.72 -5.74 14.20
CA TYR A 143 1.29 -7.12 14.40
C TYR A 143 -0.24 -7.22 14.49
N ASN A 144 -0.84 -6.45 15.42
CA ASN A 144 -2.27 -6.46 15.64
C ASN A 144 -3.06 -6.03 14.40
N ASN A 145 -2.58 -5.03 13.67
CA ASN A 145 -3.24 -4.59 12.43
C ASN A 145 -3.13 -5.64 11.32
N THR A 146 -2.03 -6.40 11.24
CA THR A 146 -1.87 -7.47 10.25
C THR A 146 -2.85 -8.63 10.52
N ILE A 147 -2.96 -9.07 11.76
CA ILE A 147 -3.96 -10.09 12.16
C ILE A 147 -5.38 -9.61 11.87
N GLN A 148 -5.75 -8.43 12.35
CA GLN A 148 -7.10 -7.88 12.16
C GLN A 148 -7.43 -7.66 10.68
N LYS A 149 -6.42 -7.35 9.86
CA LYS A 149 -6.57 -7.25 8.41
C LYS A 149 -6.91 -8.61 7.81
N TYR A 150 -6.19 -9.65 8.18
CA TYR A 150 -6.46 -11.02 7.72
C TYR A 150 -7.90 -11.42 8.07
N GLU A 151 -8.30 -11.24 9.33
CA GLU A 151 -9.64 -11.58 9.80
C GLU A 151 -10.74 -10.84 9.04
N ALA A 152 -10.52 -9.56 8.72
CA ALA A 152 -11.47 -8.76 7.96
C ALA A 152 -11.56 -9.17 6.48
N LEU A 153 -10.44 -9.55 5.86
CA LEU A 153 -10.37 -9.87 4.43
C LEU A 153 -10.83 -11.30 4.13
N PHE A 154 -10.49 -12.25 4.99
CA PHE A 154 -10.82 -13.67 4.81
C PHE A 154 -12.05 -14.12 5.61
N SER A 155 -12.62 -13.24 6.43
CA SER A 155 -13.80 -13.53 7.28
C SER A 155 -13.62 -14.75 8.18
N LYS A 156 -12.38 -15.03 8.59
CA LYS A 156 -12.02 -16.13 9.51
C LYS A 156 -10.87 -15.71 10.43
N PRO A 157 -10.81 -16.22 11.68
CA PRO A 157 -9.65 -16.03 12.55
C PRO A 157 -8.36 -16.53 11.91
N TYR A 158 -7.24 -15.85 12.16
CA TYR A 158 -5.93 -16.38 11.79
C TYR A 158 -5.48 -17.39 12.85
N SER A 159 -5.29 -18.66 12.44
CA SER A 159 -4.89 -19.75 13.34
C SER A 159 -3.40 -20.12 13.24
N GLY A 160 -2.69 -19.51 12.28
CA GLY A 160 -1.27 -19.77 12.05
C GLY A 160 -0.33 -19.00 12.98
N THR A 161 0.97 -19.22 12.79
CA THR A 161 1.99 -18.43 13.48
C THR A 161 2.35 -17.22 12.63
N LEU A 162 2.28 -16.02 13.20
CA LEU A 162 2.80 -14.81 12.57
C LEU A 162 3.99 -14.29 13.39
N LYS A 163 5.13 -14.08 12.73
CA LYS A 163 6.28 -13.38 13.31
C LYS A 163 6.71 -12.28 12.36
N ILE A 164 6.79 -11.05 12.86
CA ILE A 164 7.26 -9.89 12.10
C ILE A 164 8.47 -9.30 12.82
N THR A 165 9.65 -9.44 12.22
CA THR A 165 10.92 -8.97 12.77
C THR A 165 11.43 -7.78 11.97
N LEU A 166 11.66 -6.65 12.62
CA LEU A 166 12.33 -5.51 11.98
C LEU A 166 13.83 -5.83 11.83
N ILE A 167 14.33 -5.86 10.59
CA ILE A 167 15.74 -6.08 10.29
C ILE A 167 16.51 -4.76 10.20
N ASN A 168 15.91 -3.75 9.57
CA ASN A 168 16.54 -2.44 9.43
C ASN A 168 15.47 -1.35 9.24
N GLN A 169 15.79 -0.11 9.60
CA GLN A 169 15.01 1.06 9.21
C GLN A 169 15.92 2.19 8.71
N LYS A 170 15.42 3.00 7.77
CA LYS A 170 16.07 4.28 7.46
C LYS A 170 15.91 5.22 8.66
N PRO A 171 16.92 6.06 8.96
CA PRO A 171 16.91 6.90 10.15
C PRO A 171 15.90 8.05 10.07
N ARG A 172 15.63 8.56 8.87
CA ARG A 172 14.73 9.71 8.64
C ARG A 172 13.36 9.25 8.17
N GLU A 173 12.32 9.87 8.69
CA GLU A 173 10.99 9.71 8.14
C GLU A 173 10.90 10.30 6.74
N ARG A 174 9.90 9.85 5.99
CA ARG A 174 9.42 10.54 4.79
C ARG A 174 8.03 11.09 5.07
N LEU A 175 7.77 12.28 4.55
CA LEU A 175 6.44 12.90 4.56
C LEU A 175 5.62 12.39 3.37
N PHE A 176 4.40 11.98 3.65
CA PHE A 176 3.40 11.57 2.68
C PHE A 176 2.22 12.52 2.75
N HIS A 177 1.90 13.14 1.61
CA HIS A 177 0.79 14.09 1.52
C HIS A 177 -0.45 13.36 1.01
N TYR A 178 -1.58 13.60 1.69
CA TYR A 178 -2.86 13.07 1.26
C TYR A 178 -3.98 14.04 1.63
N SER A 179 -4.67 14.58 0.63
CA SER A 179 -5.64 15.67 0.83
C SER A 179 -4.99 16.84 1.60
N LYS A 180 -5.65 17.39 2.62
CA LYS A 180 -5.13 18.48 3.47
C LYS A 180 -4.15 18.04 4.56
N GLY A 181 -3.87 16.73 4.71
CA GLY A 181 -3.07 16.19 5.81
C GLY A 181 -1.67 15.71 5.40
N VAL A 182 -0.78 15.61 6.40
CA VAL A 182 0.55 15.01 6.26
C VAL A 182 0.65 13.78 7.15
N MET A 183 1.15 12.68 6.59
CA MET A 183 1.45 11.44 7.28
C MET A 183 2.96 11.25 7.32
N LYS A 184 3.47 10.68 8.42
CA LYS A 184 4.87 10.30 8.54
C LYS A 184 5.01 8.78 8.54
N ALA A 185 6.08 8.30 7.90
CA ALA A 185 6.44 6.90 7.88
C ALA A 185 7.95 6.75 7.66
N TRP A 186 8.49 5.65 8.16
CA TRP A 186 9.88 5.25 7.95
C TRP A 186 9.92 4.09 6.95
N TYR A 187 10.97 4.06 6.16
CA TYR A 187 11.26 2.87 5.36
C TYR A 187 11.84 1.82 6.28
N GLY A 188 11.15 0.68 6.42
CA GLY A 188 11.63 -0.47 7.18
C GLY A 188 11.84 -1.67 6.27
N VAL A 189 12.78 -2.53 6.65
CA VAL A 189 12.99 -3.87 6.11
C VAL A 189 12.58 -4.86 7.18
N TYR A 190 11.68 -5.76 6.85
CA TYR A 190 11.07 -6.72 7.76
C TYR A 190 11.29 -8.13 7.24
N GLU A 191 11.55 -9.03 8.16
CA GLU A 191 11.49 -10.46 7.93
C GLU A 191 10.19 -10.99 8.55
N ILE A 192 9.41 -11.73 7.76
CA ILE A 192 8.07 -12.16 8.14
C ILE A 192 7.99 -13.67 7.94
N GLU A 193 7.62 -14.38 9.00
CA GLU A 193 7.34 -15.81 8.99
C GLU A 193 5.84 -16.01 9.26
N ALA A 194 5.16 -16.68 8.34
CA ALA A 194 3.74 -17.03 8.43
C ALA A 194 3.35 -18.06 7.38
N ASP A 195 2.08 -18.50 7.40
CA ASP A 195 1.50 -19.32 6.34
C ASP A 195 1.42 -18.54 5.02
N SER A 196 1.41 -19.26 3.89
CA SER A 196 1.48 -18.65 2.56
C SER A 196 0.38 -17.62 2.32
N ASP A 197 -0.84 -17.88 2.80
CA ASP A 197 -1.99 -16.98 2.62
C ASP A 197 -1.83 -15.64 3.37
N MET A 198 -1.22 -15.65 4.56
CA MET A 198 -0.86 -14.45 5.30
C MET A 198 0.26 -13.67 4.58
N LEU A 199 1.28 -14.36 4.07
CA LEU A 199 2.38 -13.73 3.34
C LEU A 199 1.91 -13.11 2.02
N GLU A 200 1.04 -13.80 1.29
CA GLU A 200 0.41 -13.30 0.07
C GLU A 200 -0.49 -12.11 0.35
N MET A 201 -1.34 -12.17 1.38
CA MET A 201 -2.14 -11.04 1.82
C MET A 201 -1.28 -9.81 2.10
N ILE A 202 -0.14 -9.98 2.78
CA ILE A 202 0.81 -8.88 3.06
C ILE A 202 1.37 -8.29 1.75
N LEU A 203 1.76 -9.13 0.79
CA LEU A 203 2.29 -8.70 -0.51
C LEU A 203 1.22 -8.06 -1.42
N ASP A 204 -0.05 -8.38 -1.21
CA ASP A 204 -1.19 -7.98 -2.04
C ASP A 204 -2.01 -6.83 -1.47
N SER A 205 -1.91 -6.57 -0.17
CA SER A 205 -2.68 -5.52 0.52
C SER A 205 -1.81 -4.61 1.40
N GLY A 206 -0.52 -4.92 1.50
CA GLY A 206 0.44 -4.19 2.32
C GLY A 206 0.24 -4.37 3.83
N MET A 207 0.94 -3.55 4.62
CA MET A 207 0.90 -3.59 6.08
C MET A 207 0.76 -2.20 6.71
N GLY A 208 0.37 -2.18 7.99
CA GLY A 208 0.21 -0.94 8.77
C GLY A 208 -1.01 -0.12 8.36
N ALA A 209 -0.98 1.17 8.70
CA ALA A 209 -2.08 2.11 8.45
C ALA A 209 -1.91 2.88 7.13
N ASN A 210 -3.03 3.47 6.67
CA ASN A 210 -3.08 4.34 5.50
C ASN A 210 -2.72 3.65 4.15
N CYS A 211 -3.01 2.34 4.03
CA CYS A 211 -3.06 1.67 2.73
C CYS A 211 -3.97 2.44 1.76
N MET A 212 -3.67 2.33 0.47
CA MET A 212 -4.30 3.11 -0.61
C MET A 212 -4.06 4.64 -0.54
N LYS A 213 -3.21 5.14 0.36
CA LYS A 213 -2.78 6.56 0.40
C LYS A 213 -1.30 6.74 0.06
N GLY A 214 -0.70 5.76 -0.62
CA GLY A 214 0.73 5.71 -0.94
C GLY A 214 1.62 5.19 0.20
N LEU A 215 1.05 4.51 1.18
CA LEU A 215 1.73 3.94 2.36
C LEU A 215 1.39 2.46 2.54
N GLY A 216 2.25 1.75 3.27
CA GLY A 216 2.04 0.35 3.64
C GLY A 216 2.35 -0.66 2.53
N PHE A 217 2.66 -0.19 1.31
CA PHE A 217 3.10 -1.07 0.22
C PHE A 217 4.48 -1.63 0.55
N VAL A 218 4.64 -2.94 0.40
CA VAL A 218 5.89 -3.65 0.67
C VAL A 218 6.29 -4.47 -0.56
N GLU A 219 7.59 -4.61 -0.76
CA GLU A 219 8.15 -5.42 -1.85
C GLU A 219 9.14 -6.42 -1.30
N MET A 220 9.21 -7.58 -1.95
CA MET A 220 10.27 -8.55 -1.74
C MET A 220 11.63 -7.86 -1.92
N MET A 221 12.50 -8.07 -0.95
CA MET A 221 13.90 -7.66 -1.01
C MET A 221 14.69 -8.84 -1.56
N SER A 222 15.54 -8.57 -2.56
CA SER A 222 16.62 -9.47 -2.97
C SER A 222 17.67 -9.60 -1.88
#